data_AF-A0AAP5M8J7-F1
#
_entry.id   AF-A0AAP5M8J7-F1
#
_cell.length_a   1.000
_cell.length_b   1.000
_cell.length_c   1.000
_cell.angle_alpha   90.00
_cell.angle_beta   90.00
_cell.angle_gamma   90.00
#
_symmetry.space_group_name_H-M   'P 1'
#
loop_
_entity.id
_entity.type
_entity.pdbx_description
1 polymer ?
#
loop_
_entity_poly.entity_id
_entity_poly.type
_entity_poly.pdbx_seq_one_letter_code
_entity_poly.pdbx_strand_id
1 'polypeptide(L)'
;MSKILKVGDRTITCDEMVPLLKQYGLLPQLVREVIIDNALANFQLTQEETMQAYKQFYQEHKLNAEVDLQAWLESRGLERQHLNHLATRNIKLERFKKSTWGENLDSYFIQRKAKLDRVIYSLIRVNDMGLAQELYFRIQEGEQSFSELAREFSEGPEAQTGGTLGPVELGTPHPMLANLLASSQPGQLLPPTRLAEWIVIVRLEKFFPAMLDESIQQRLINELFENWLQNQVKEYLQKNILVSR
;
A
#
# COMPACT_ATOMS: atom_id res chain seq x y z
N MET A 1 29.03 34.48 -4.95
CA MET A 1 28.42 33.16 -5.22
C MET A 1 28.59 32.30 -3.99
N SER A 2 27.50 32.00 -3.28
CA SER A 2 27.54 31.19 -2.06
C SER A 2 27.84 29.73 -2.43
N LYS A 3 28.96 29.18 -1.95
CA LYS A 3 29.27 27.75 -2.07
C LYS A 3 28.30 27.01 -1.13
N ILE A 4 27.48 26.08 -1.63
CA ILE A 4 26.44 25.44 -0.80
C ILE A 4 26.90 24.08 -0.29
N LEU A 5 27.57 23.29 -1.12
CA LEU A 5 27.90 21.91 -0.76
C LEU A 5 29.23 21.47 -1.37
N LYS A 6 30.12 20.90 -0.56
CA LYS A 6 31.37 20.30 -1.03
C LYS A 6 31.31 18.78 -0.84
N VAL A 7 31.49 18.03 -1.92
CA VAL A 7 31.51 16.56 -1.91
C VAL A 7 32.86 16.12 -2.51
N GLY A 8 33.77 15.64 -1.66
CA GLY A 8 35.17 15.42 -2.05
C GLY A 8 35.80 16.72 -2.54
N ASP A 9 36.36 16.71 -3.74
CA ASP A 9 36.97 17.90 -4.37
C ASP A 9 35.98 18.77 -5.15
N ARG A 10 34.74 18.29 -5.34
CA ARG A 10 33.72 19.02 -6.09
C ARG A 10 32.97 19.99 -5.19
N THR A 11 32.90 21.26 -5.61
CA THR A 11 32.02 22.27 -5.02
C THR A 11 30.78 22.43 -5.89
N ILE A 12 29.60 22.35 -5.28
CA ILE A 12 28.30 22.52 -5.93
C ILE A 12 27.75 23.90 -5.56
N THR A 13 27.39 24.66 -6.59
CA THR A 13 26.82 26.01 -6.48
C THR A 13 25.29 25.99 -6.48
N CYS A 14 24.65 27.11 -6.10
CA CYS A 14 23.18 27.28 -6.15
C CYS A 14 22.58 26.90 -7.49
N ASP A 15 23.22 27.36 -8.56
CA ASP A 15 22.71 27.23 -9.93
C ASP A 15 22.81 25.78 -10.43
N GLU A 16 23.71 24.98 -9.84
CA GLU A 16 23.88 23.56 -10.15
C GLU A 16 22.94 22.65 -9.36
N MET A 17 22.36 23.11 -8.24
CA MET A 17 21.54 22.26 -7.38
C MET A 17 20.31 21.68 -8.10
N VAL A 18 19.52 22.52 -8.77
CA VAL A 18 18.31 22.06 -9.49
C VAL A 18 18.66 21.14 -10.67
N PRO A 19 19.66 21.47 -11.53
CA PRO A 19 20.15 20.54 -12.55
C PRO A 19 20.59 19.18 -11.98
N LEU A 20 21.33 19.16 -10.87
CA LEU A 20 21.77 17.91 -10.25
C LEU A 20 20.60 17.10 -9.67
N LEU A 21 19.63 17.76 -9.01
CA LEU A 21 18.41 17.11 -8.54
C LEU A 21 17.62 16.47 -9.69
N LYS A 22 17.56 17.11 -10.86
CA LYS A 22 16.97 16.53 -12.07
C LYS A 22 17.79 15.35 -12.58
N GLN A 23 19.10 15.53 -12.74
CA GLN A 23 20.02 14.52 -13.27
C GLN A 23 20.01 13.23 -12.44
N TYR A 24 19.93 13.35 -11.12
CA TYR A 24 19.90 12.20 -10.21
C TYR A 24 18.49 11.69 -9.90
N GLY A 25 17.44 12.26 -10.50
CA GLY A 25 16.05 11.84 -10.27
C GLY A 25 15.52 12.16 -8.86
N LEU A 26 16.15 13.08 -8.14
CA LEU A 26 15.78 13.49 -6.77
C LEU A 26 14.77 14.64 -6.76
N LEU A 27 14.60 15.37 -7.87
CA LEU A 27 13.65 16.47 -7.96
C LEU A 27 12.21 16.06 -7.58
N PRO A 28 11.64 14.92 -8.05
CA PRO A 28 10.30 14.51 -7.64
C PRO A 28 10.16 14.27 -6.13
N GLN A 29 11.20 13.76 -5.47
CA GLN A 29 11.20 13.53 -4.03
C GLN A 29 11.21 14.86 -3.25
N LEU A 30 12.03 15.82 -3.68
CA LEU A 30 12.02 17.15 -3.07
C LEU A 30 10.65 17.84 -3.25
N VAL A 31 10.09 17.79 -4.46
CA VAL A 31 8.77 18.36 -4.76
C VAL A 31 7.69 17.72 -3.88
N ARG A 32 7.74 16.40 -3.69
CA ARG A 32 6.84 15.67 -2.80
C ARG A 32 6.91 16.22 -1.37
N GLU A 33 8.10 16.36 -0.79
CA GLU A 33 8.26 16.90 0.57
C GLU A 33 7.74 18.33 0.69
N VAL A 34 8.06 19.19 -0.29
CA VAL A 34 7.59 20.58 -0.31
C VAL A 34 6.07 20.68 -0.41
N ILE A 35 5.43 19.85 -1.23
CA ILE A 35 3.95 19.80 -1.33
C ILE A 35 3.35 19.41 0.02
N ILE A 36 3.93 18.42 0.70
CA ILE A 36 3.45 18.02 2.02
C ILE A 36 3.62 19.18 2.99
N ASP A 37 4.81 19.78 3.11
CA ASP A 37 5.05 20.89 4.03
C ASP A 37 4.09 22.07 3.81
N ASN A 38 3.80 22.40 2.56
CA ASN A 38 2.79 23.41 2.22
C ASN A 38 1.38 23.03 2.70
N ALA A 39 0.99 21.77 2.54
CA ALA A 39 -0.29 21.27 3.06
C ALA A 39 -0.35 21.28 4.60
N LEU A 40 0.80 21.11 5.26
CA LEU A 40 0.90 21.11 6.72
C LEU A 40 1.03 22.51 7.34
N ALA A 41 1.23 23.56 6.54
CA ALA A 41 1.51 24.92 7.03
C ALA A 41 0.44 25.48 7.97
N ASN A 42 -0.84 25.12 7.74
CA ASN A 42 -1.96 25.60 8.55
C ASN A 42 -2.23 24.73 9.79
N PHE A 43 -1.53 23.60 9.96
CA PHE A 43 -1.73 22.70 11.10
C PHE A 43 -0.84 23.12 12.27
N GLN A 44 -1.45 23.76 13.26
CA GLN A 44 -0.81 24.11 14.52
C GLN A 44 -1.00 22.99 15.55
N LEU A 45 0.01 22.79 16.39
CA LEU A 45 -0.06 21.88 17.53
C LEU A 45 -0.13 22.70 18.81
N THR A 46 -0.82 22.18 19.81
CA THR A 46 -0.77 22.73 21.16
C THR A 46 0.60 22.47 21.79
N GLN A 47 0.89 23.15 22.90
CA GLN A 47 2.13 22.93 23.64
C GLN A 47 2.25 21.49 24.15
N GLU A 48 1.14 20.92 24.65
CA GLU A 48 1.09 19.54 25.14
C GLU A 48 1.38 18.54 24.02
N GLU A 49 0.76 18.72 22.85
CA GLU A 49 0.97 17.87 21.68
C GLU A 49 2.40 17.96 21.16
N THR A 50 2.97 19.17 21.16
CA THR A 50 4.36 19.38 20.78
C THR A 50 5.29 18.64 21.73
N MET A 51 5.07 18.71 23.04
CA MET A 51 5.87 17.99 24.03
C MET A 51 5.76 16.46 23.84
N GLN A 52 4.57 15.95 23.57
CA GLN A 52 4.36 14.53 23.25
C GLN A 52 5.08 14.11 21.96
N ALA A 53 5.04 14.95 20.93
CA ALA A 53 5.74 14.72 19.66
C ALA A 53 7.25 14.56 19.88
N TYR A 54 7.85 15.44 20.68
CA TYR A 54 9.27 15.35 21.02
C TYR A 54 9.57 14.10 21.84
N LYS A 55 8.73 13.76 22.82
CA LYS A 55 8.91 12.53 23.62
C LYS A 55 8.91 11.29 22.73
N GLN A 56 7.95 11.18 21.81
CA GLN A 56 7.87 10.07 20.87
C GLN A 56 9.08 10.03 19.93
N PHE A 57 9.48 11.18 19.38
CA PHE A 57 10.65 11.30 18.51
C PHE A 57 11.95 10.83 19.19
N TYR A 58 12.17 11.23 20.45
CA TYR A 58 13.32 10.78 21.23
C TYR A 58 13.28 9.26 21.48
N GLN A 59 12.11 8.71 21.79
CA GLN A 59 11.94 7.27 21.99
C GLN A 59 12.22 6.45 20.72
N GLU A 60 11.65 6.87 19.58
CA GLU A 60 11.81 6.20 18.28
C GLU A 60 13.27 6.19 17.82
N HIS A 61 13.98 7.30 18.03
CA HIS A 61 15.39 7.43 17.66
C HIS A 61 16.37 7.04 18.77
N LYS A 62 15.87 6.54 19.91
CA LYS A 62 16.66 6.10 21.08
C LYS A 62 17.60 7.19 21.61
N LEU A 63 17.14 8.44 21.59
CA LEU A 63 17.87 9.60 22.07
C LEU A 63 17.61 9.74 23.58
N ASN A 64 18.62 9.44 24.41
CA ASN A 64 18.48 9.46 25.87
C ASN A 64 19.21 10.66 26.49
N ALA A 65 20.20 11.21 25.79
CA ALA A 65 20.97 12.37 26.20
C ALA A 65 21.14 13.38 25.05
N GLU A 66 21.53 14.60 25.40
CA GLU A 66 21.82 15.66 24.43
C GLU A 66 22.95 15.27 23.45
N VAL A 67 23.92 14.48 23.91
CA VAL A 67 25.00 13.94 23.08
C VAL A 67 24.47 13.00 21.99
N ASP A 68 23.44 12.21 22.30
CA ASP A 68 22.80 11.32 21.32
C ASP A 68 22.09 12.13 20.24
N LEU A 69 21.37 13.19 20.63
CA LEU A 69 20.70 14.09 19.68
C LEU A 69 21.72 14.77 18.75
N GLN A 70 22.82 15.30 19.32
CA GLN A 70 23.84 15.99 18.54
C GLN A 70 24.47 15.04 17.50
N ALA A 71 24.85 13.82 17.91
CA ALA A 71 25.39 12.81 17.00
C ALA A 71 24.36 12.40 15.92
N TRP A 72 23.08 12.29 16.29
CA TRP A 72 22.00 11.98 15.34
C TRP A 72 21.82 13.09 14.30
N LEU A 73 21.84 14.36 14.71
CA LEU A 73 21.74 15.52 13.83
C LEU A 73 22.94 15.58 12.87
N GLU A 74 24.16 15.46 13.40
CA GLU A 74 25.41 15.49 12.62
C GLU A 74 25.47 14.38 11.57
N SER A 75 25.08 13.15 11.95
CA SER A 75 25.06 12.01 11.02
C SER A 75 24.13 12.20 9.81
N ARG A 76 23.19 13.14 9.90
CA ARG A 76 22.17 13.44 8.90
C ARG A 76 22.36 14.81 8.24
N GLY A 77 23.40 15.56 8.62
CA GLY A 77 23.61 16.93 8.14
C GLY A 77 22.51 17.90 8.55
N LEU A 78 21.88 17.66 9.71
CA LEU A 78 20.78 18.47 10.24
C LEU A 78 21.28 19.42 11.33
N GLU A 79 20.60 20.55 11.47
CA GLU A 79 20.79 21.50 12.55
C GLU A 79 19.65 21.41 13.56
N ARG A 80 19.89 21.88 14.80
CA ARG A 80 18.90 21.85 15.89
C ARG A 80 17.59 22.55 15.53
N GLN A 81 17.64 23.60 14.70
CA GLN A 81 16.44 24.31 14.25
C GLN A 81 15.46 23.43 13.45
N HIS A 82 15.94 22.35 12.81
CA HIS A 82 15.09 21.41 12.08
C HIS A 82 14.34 20.44 13.00
N LEU A 83 14.76 20.29 14.27
CA LEU A 83 14.20 19.30 15.20
C LEU A 83 12.69 19.46 15.37
N ASN A 84 12.22 20.71 15.49
CA ASN A 84 10.79 20.97 15.66
C ASN A 84 9.96 20.52 14.47
N HIS A 85 10.46 20.77 13.26
CA HIS A 85 9.81 20.29 12.03
C HIS A 85 9.75 18.77 12.05
N LEU A 86 10.88 18.09 12.26
CA LEU A 86 10.97 16.63 12.24
C LEU A 86 10.08 15.95 13.29
N ALA A 87 10.11 16.44 14.54
CA ALA A 87 9.34 15.86 15.63
C ALA A 87 7.83 16.05 15.46
N THR A 88 7.39 17.21 14.96
CA THR A 88 5.95 17.53 14.85
C THR A 88 5.31 17.08 13.54
N ARG A 89 6.13 16.82 12.51
CA ARG A 89 5.68 16.56 11.14
C ARG A 89 4.69 15.40 11.03
N ASN A 90 4.94 14.27 11.70
CA ASN A 90 4.08 13.09 11.60
C ASN A 90 2.68 13.36 12.17
N ILE A 91 2.58 14.03 13.33
CA ILE A 91 1.30 14.37 13.95
C ILE A 91 0.49 15.32 13.04
N LYS A 92 1.15 16.35 12.50
CA LYS A 92 0.50 17.28 11.55
C LYS A 92 0.02 16.55 10.30
N LEU A 93 0.82 15.61 9.79
CA LEU A 93 0.46 14.80 8.62
C LEU A 93 -0.79 13.95 8.88
N GLU A 94 -0.85 13.27 10.03
CA GLU A 94 -2.02 12.46 10.38
C GLU A 94 -3.29 13.32 10.59
N ARG A 95 -3.15 14.54 11.13
CA ARG A 95 -4.26 15.50 11.19
C ARG A 95 -4.71 15.97 9.82
N PHE A 96 -3.77 16.32 8.96
CA PHE A 96 -4.07 16.71 7.59
C PHE A 96 -4.83 15.61 6.85
N LYS A 97 -4.34 14.37 6.96
CA LYS A 97 -4.99 13.22 6.35
C LYS A 97 -6.42 13.01 6.86
N LYS A 98 -6.63 13.00 8.17
CA LYS A 98 -7.95 12.82 8.78
C LYS A 98 -8.91 13.96 8.44
N SER A 99 -8.46 15.22 8.50
CA SER A 99 -9.31 16.37 8.17
C SER A 99 -9.65 16.46 6.68
N THR A 100 -8.79 15.95 5.78
CA THR A 100 -9.01 16.02 4.33
C THR A 100 -9.89 14.89 3.82
N TRP A 101 -9.69 13.66 4.32
CA TRP A 101 -10.35 12.46 3.79
C TRP A 101 -11.25 11.73 4.77
N GLY A 102 -11.22 12.07 6.07
CA GLY A 102 -11.96 11.36 7.10
C GLY A 102 -13.48 11.34 6.86
N GLU A 103 -14.07 12.48 6.48
CA GLU A 103 -15.52 12.59 6.26
C GLU A 103 -16.02 11.78 5.05
N ASN A 104 -15.16 11.56 4.04
CA ASN A 104 -15.52 10.83 2.82
C ASN A 104 -15.10 9.36 2.87
N LEU A 105 -14.54 8.90 3.99
CA LEU A 105 -13.92 7.59 4.11
C LEU A 105 -14.93 6.45 3.98
N ASP A 106 -16.15 6.62 4.49
CA ASP A 106 -17.23 5.62 4.38
C ASP A 106 -17.60 5.37 2.91
N SER A 107 -17.77 6.43 2.12
CA SER A 107 -18.05 6.32 0.69
C SER A 107 -16.91 5.64 -0.06
N TYR A 108 -15.67 6.02 0.26
CA TYR A 108 -14.49 5.38 -0.31
C TYR A 108 -14.39 3.90 0.07
N PHE A 109 -14.68 3.56 1.32
CA PHE A 109 -14.72 2.18 1.80
C PHE A 109 -15.74 1.36 1.03
N ILE A 110 -16.97 1.86 0.81
CA ILE A 110 -18.00 1.15 0.04
C ILE A 110 -17.51 0.84 -1.38
N GLN A 111 -16.87 1.80 -2.06
CA GLN A 111 -16.31 1.61 -3.39
C GLN A 111 -15.19 0.57 -3.43
N ARG A 112 -14.39 0.50 -2.36
CA ARG A 112 -13.28 -0.44 -2.22
C ARG A 112 -13.71 -1.80 -1.70
N LYS A 113 -14.85 -1.88 -0.98
CA LYS A 113 -15.27 -3.04 -0.18
C LYS A 113 -15.25 -4.35 -0.96
N ALA A 114 -15.73 -4.34 -2.20
CA ALA A 114 -15.74 -5.54 -3.05
C ALA A 114 -14.35 -6.17 -3.26
N LYS A 115 -13.28 -5.36 -3.21
CA LYS A 115 -11.89 -5.83 -3.28
C LYS A 115 -11.28 -6.13 -1.90
N LEU A 116 -11.82 -5.54 -0.84
CA LEU A 116 -11.33 -5.70 0.53
C LEU A 116 -11.94 -6.91 1.24
N ASP A 117 -13.12 -7.36 0.81
CA ASP A 117 -13.74 -8.57 1.30
C ASP A 117 -12.76 -9.75 1.14
N ARG A 118 -12.63 -10.56 2.19
CA ARG A 118 -11.68 -11.66 2.23
C ARG A 118 -12.39 -13.00 2.06
N VAL A 119 -11.71 -13.94 1.44
CA VAL A 119 -12.23 -15.29 1.22
C VAL A 119 -11.20 -16.35 1.54
N ILE A 120 -11.69 -17.51 1.96
CA ILE A 120 -10.96 -18.78 1.83
C ILE A 120 -11.69 -19.57 0.75
N TYR A 121 -10.95 -20.13 -0.20
CA TYR A 121 -11.53 -20.90 -1.29
C TYR A 121 -10.61 -22.06 -1.66
N SER A 122 -11.21 -23.11 -2.22
CA SER A 122 -10.49 -24.23 -2.78
C SER A 122 -10.41 -24.09 -4.30
N LEU A 123 -9.27 -24.43 -4.88
CA LEU A 123 -8.96 -24.31 -6.30
C LEU A 123 -8.30 -25.60 -6.80
N ILE A 124 -8.76 -26.09 -7.94
CA ILE A 124 -8.03 -27.03 -8.81
C ILE A 124 -7.84 -26.31 -10.13
N ARG A 125 -6.62 -26.34 -10.68
CA ARG A 125 -6.36 -25.90 -12.06
C ARG A 125 -5.77 -27.04 -12.87
N VAL A 126 -6.33 -27.24 -14.06
CA VAL A 126 -5.85 -28.21 -15.05
C VAL A 126 -5.88 -27.58 -16.44
N ASN A 127 -5.15 -28.17 -17.38
CA ASN A 127 -5.11 -27.71 -18.77
C ASN A 127 -6.16 -28.36 -19.70
N ASP A 128 -6.82 -29.44 -19.27
CA ASP A 128 -7.81 -30.19 -20.06
C ASP A 128 -9.25 -30.06 -19.54
N MET A 129 -10.20 -29.83 -20.45
CA MET A 129 -11.61 -29.62 -20.08
C MET A 129 -12.31 -30.93 -19.72
N GLY A 130 -11.96 -32.04 -20.37
CA GLY A 130 -12.52 -33.35 -20.05
C GLY A 130 -12.14 -33.76 -18.63
N LEU A 131 -10.86 -33.61 -18.28
CA LEU A 131 -10.36 -33.84 -16.93
C LEU A 131 -11.05 -32.93 -15.91
N ALA A 132 -11.14 -31.62 -16.18
CA ALA A 132 -11.81 -30.71 -15.26
C ALA A 132 -13.29 -31.10 -15.01
N GLN A 133 -13.99 -31.54 -16.05
CA GLN A 133 -15.37 -31.98 -15.95
C GLN A 133 -15.52 -33.26 -15.13
N GLU A 134 -14.61 -34.22 -15.33
CA GLU A 134 -14.53 -35.44 -14.53
C GLU A 134 -14.28 -35.12 -13.06
N LEU A 135 -13.25 -34.33 -12.75
CA LEU A 135 -12.92 -33.94 -11.38
C LEU A 135 -14.09 -33.22 -10.70
N TYR A 136 -14.79 -32.34 -11.42
CA TYR A 136 -15.97 -31.65 -10.91
C TYR A 136 -17.09 -32.62 -10.50
N PHE A 137 -17.40 -33.62 -11.34
CA PHE A 137 -18.43 -34.61 -11.02
C PHE A 137 -18.03 -35.48 -9.83
N ARG A 138 -16.78 -35.95 -9.76
CA ARG A 138 -16.28 -36.72 -8.61
C ARG A 138 -16.44 -35.96 -7.29
N ILE A 139 -16.18 -34.64 -7.29
CA ILE A 139 -16.38 -33.78 -6.10
C ILE A 139 -17.87 -33.62 -5.80
N GLN A 140 -18.68 -33.34 -6.83
CA GLN A 140 -20.11 -33.08 -6.67
C GLN A 140 -20.86 -34.31 -6.14
N GLU A 141 -20.48 -35.50 -6.59
CA GLU A 141 -21.07 -36.79 -6.20
C GLU A 141 -20.47 -37.33 -4.89
N GLY A 142 -19.40 -36.70 -4.37
CA GLY A 142 -18.76 -37.07 -3.12
C GLY A 142 -17.89 -38.33 -3.20
N GLU A 143 -17.48 -38.74 -4.40
CA GLU A 143 -16.61 -39.90 -4.62
C GLU A 143 -15.21 -39.69 -4.06
N GLN A 144 -14.68 -38.47 -4.21
CA GLN A 144 -13.39 -38.05 -3.68
C GLN A 144 -13.47 -36.62 -3.14
N SER A 145 -12.66 -36.32 -2.13
CA SER A 145 -12.63 -34.98 -1.58
C SER A 145 -11.91 -34.00 -2.53
N PHE A 146 -12.28 -32.72 -2.45
CA PHE A 146 -11.62 -31.65 -3.20
C PHE A 146 -10.10 -31.65 -2.97
N SER A 147 -9.67 -31.87 -1.72
CA SER A 147 -8.25 -31.78 -1.34
C SER A 147 -7.41 -32.94 -1.85
N GLU A 148 -7.98 -34.15 -1.95
CA GLU A 148 -7.34 -35.30 -2.59
C GLU A 148 -7.12 -35.02 -4.08
N LEU A 149 -8.18 -34.63 -4.79
CA LEU A 149 -8.10 -34.33 -6.22
C LEU A 149 -7.18 -33.14 -6.51
N ALA A 150 -7.17 -32.13 -5.65
CA ALA A 150 -6.26 -31.00 -5.79
C ALA A 150 -4.79 -31.40 -5.63
N ARG A 151 -4.46 -32.31 -4.70
CA ARG A 151 -3.08 -32.82 -4.53
C ARG A 151 -2.62 -33.65 -5.72
N GLU A 152 -3.53 -34.43 -6.29
CA GLU A 152 -3.21 -35.37 -7.35
C GLU A 152 -3.16 -34.70 -8.74
N PHE A 153 -4.12 -33.80 -9.02
CA PHE A 153 -4.34 -33.29 -10.38
C PHE A 153 -4.04 -31.80 -10.55
N SER A 154 -4.03 -30.99 -9.49
CA SER A 154 -3.85 -29.55 -9.68
C SER A 154 -2.42 -29.22 -10.13
N GLU A 155 -2.31 -28.44 -11.20
CA GLU A 155 -1.03 -28.04 -11.79
C GLU A 155 -0.44 -26.77 -11.12
N GLY A 156 -1.14 -26.19 -10.15
CA GLY A 156 -0.74 -24.98 -9.44
C GLY A 156 -0.10 -25.22 -8.06
N PRO A 157 0.49 -24.17 -7.44
CA PRO A 157 1.09 -24.27 -6.10
C PRO A 157 0.08 -24.68 -5.02
N GLU A 158 -1.22 -24.46 -5.25
CA GLU A 158 -2.29 -24.90 -4.34
C GLU A 158 -2.37 -26.42 -4.18
N ALA A 159 -1.79 -27.23 -5.08
CA ALA A 159 -1.71 -28.68 -4.91
C ALA A 159 -1.06 -29.06 -3.56
N GLN A 160 -0.07 -28.28 -3.12
CA GLN A 160 0.66 -28.51 -1.86
C GLN A 160 -0.22 -28.28 -0.62
N THR A 161 -1.25 -27.44 -0.73
CA THR A 161 -2.18 -27.13 0.36
C THR A 161 -3.51 -27.87 0.21
N GLY A 162 -3.59 -28.88 -0.68
CA GLY A 162 -4.85 -29.57 -0.98
C GLY A 162 -5.89 -28.63 -1.58
N GLY A 163 -5.45 -27.70 -2.42
CA GLY A 163 -6.28 -26.75 -3.14
C GLY A 163 -6.75 -25.55 -2.32
N THR A 164 -6.56 -25.54 -0.99
CA THR A 164 -7.09 -24.47 -0.13
C THR A 164 -6.18 -23.24 -0.15
N LEU A 165 -6.76 -22.08 -0.44
CA LEU A 165 -6.12 -20.77 -0.43
C LEU A 165 -6.86 -19.79 0.49
N GLY A 166 -6.12 -18.92 1.17
CA GLY A 166 -6.67 -17.84 1.99
C GLY A 166 -6.42 -17.95 3.49
N PRO A 167 -6.91 -16.99 4.29
CA PRO A 167 -7.75 -15.87 3.87
C PRO A 167 -7.01 -14.85 2.99
N VAL A 168 -7.58 -14.46 1.86
CA VAL A 168 -7.04 -13.41 0.97
C VAL A 168 -8.13 -12.41 0.58
N GLU A 169 -7.75 -11.15 0.38
CA GLU A 169 -8.63 -10.12 -0.18
C GLU A 169 -9.02 -10.45 -1.63
N LEU A 170 -10.27 -10.20 -2.01
CA LEU A 170 -10.78 -10.43 -3.36
C LEU A 170 -10.08 -9.59 -4.43
N GLY A 171 -9.37 -8.51 -4.04
CA GLY A 171 -8.51 -7.75 -4.93
C GLY A 171 -7.21 -8.47 -5.35
N THR A 172 -6.83 -9.56 -4.68
CA THR A 172 -5.59 -10.32 -4.93
C THR A 172 -5.68 -11.33 -6.09
N PRO A 173 -6.70 -12.22 -6.18
CA PRO A 173 -6.80 -13.17 -7.29
C PRO A 173 -7.09 -12.49 -8.63
N HIS A 174 -6.97 -13.25 -9.73
CA HIS A 174 -7.33 -12.77 -11.07
C HIS A 174 -8.78 -12.20 -11.06
N PRO A 175 -9.06 -11.05 -11.72
CA PRO A 175 -10.37 -10.38 -11.63
C PRO A 175 -11.57 -11.27 -11.93
N MET A 176 -11.43 -12.19 -12.89
CA MET A 176 -12.49 -13.14 -13.21
C MET A 176 -12.75 -14.15 -12.09
N LEU A 177 -11.71 -14.64 -11.42
CA LEU A 177 -11.83 -15.52 -10.25
C LEU A 177 -12.41 -14.76 -9.06
N ALA A 178 -11.99 -13.51 -8.84
CA ALA A 178 -12.57 -12.65 -7.82
C ALA A 178 -14.09 -12.47 -8.00
N ASN A 179 -14.53 -12.23 -9.24
CA ASN A 179 -15.95 -12.08 -9.55
C ASN A 179 -16.74 -13.38 -9.28
N LEU A 180 -16.21 -14.53 -9.69
CA LEU A 180 -16.82 -15.84 -9.41
C LEU A 180 -17.00 -16.06 -7.91
N LEU A 181 -15.94 -15.81 -7.13
CA LEU A 181 -15.94 -15.96 -5.67
C LEU A 181 -16.90 -14.97 -4.98
N ALA A 182 -16.95 -13.72 -5.46
CA ALA A 182 -17.85 -12.70 -4.91
C ALA A 182 -19.33 -13.03 -5.10
N SER A 183 -19.69 -13.72 -6.19
CA SER A 183 -21.06 -14.18 -6.46
C SER A 183 -21.41 -15.55 -5.86
N SER A 184 -20.45 -16.23 -5.23
CA SER A 184 -20.63 -17.59 -4.71
C SER A 184 -21.08 -17.60 -3.25
N GLN A 185 -21.78 -18.66 -2.86
CA GLN A 185 -22.08 -18.96 -1.46
C GLN A 185 -21.02 -19.89 -0.84
N PRO A 186 -20.71 -19.79 0.45
CA PRO A 186 -19.85 -20.76 1.12
C PRO A 186 -20.36 -22.20 0.93
N GLY A 187 -19.45 -23.12 0.57
CA GLY A 187 -19.73 -24.49 0.18
C GLY A 187 -20.08 -24.70 -1.30
N GLN A 188 -20.37 -23.63 -2.06
CA GLN A 188 -20.77 -23.75 -3.46
C GLN A 188 -19.60 -24.15 -4.35
N LEU A 189 -19.71 -25.32 -4.97
CA LEU A 189 -18.80 -25.80 -6.01
C LEU A 189 -19.22 -25.20 -7.37
N LEU A 190 -18.30 -24.49 -8.01
CA LEU A 190 -18.51 -23.91 -9.33
C LEU A 190 -18.09 -24.86 -10.45
N PRO A 191 -18.81 -24.86 -11.58
CA PRO A 191 -18.45 -25.67 -12.74
C PRO A 191 -17.09 -25.27 -13.32
N PRO A 192 -16.41 -26.19 -14.03
CA PRO A 192 -15.16 -25.92 -14.71
C PRO A 192 -15.24 -24.67 -15.56
N THR A 193 -14.40 -23.68 -15.25
CA THR A 193 -14.40 -22.38 -15.91
C THR A 193 -13.03 -22.10 -16.50
N ARG A 194 -12.98 -21.71 -17.78
CA ARG A 194 -11.71 -21.34 -18.41
C ARG A 194 -11.23 -19.99 -17.88
N LEU A 195 -10.00 -19.95 -17.35
CA LEU A 195 -9.31 -18.79 -16.81
C LEU A 195 -7.93 -18.67 -17.46
N ALA A 196 -7.84 -17.78 -18.45
CA ALA A 196 -6.69 -17.69 -19.36
C ALA A 196 -6.41 -19.05 -20.02
N GLU A 197 -5.22 -19.61 -19.84
CA GLU A 197 -4.80 -20.93 -20.34
C GLU A 197 -5.30 -22.10 -19.50
N TRP A 198 -5.78 -21.85 -18.28
CA TRP A 198 -6.20 -22.88 -17.33
C TRP A 198 -7.70 -23.11 -17.37
N ILE A 199 -8.11 -24.27 -16.87
CA ILE A 199 -9.49 -24.58 -16.52
C ILE A 199 -9.51 -24.79 -15.02
N VAL A 200 -10.33 -23.99 -14.34
CA VAL A 200 -10.38 -23.96 -12.88
C VAL A 200 -11.68 -24.53 -12.36
N ILE A 201 -11.58 -25.32 -11.30
CA ILE A 201 -12.70 -25.72 -10.45
C ILE A 201 -12.51 -25.01 -9.13
N VAL A 202 -13.56 -24.34 -8.66
CA VAL A 202 -13.48 -23.45 -7.52
C VAL A 202 -14.60 -23.78 -6.55
N ARG A 203 -14.30 -23.78 -5.25
CA ARG A 203 -15.31 -23.82 -4.21
C ARG A 203 -15.04 -22.72 -3.20
N LEU A 204 -16.03 -21.87 -2.93
CA LEU A 204 -15.90 -20.90 -1.85
C LEU A 204 -16.00 -21.63 -0.51
N GLU A 205 -15.02 -21.51 0.38
CA GLU A 205 -15.04 -22.17 1.68
C GLU A 205 -15.58 -21.23 2.77
N LYS A 206 -15.07 -19.99 2.81
CA LYS A 206 -15.49 -18.97 3.77
C LYS A 206 -15.45 -17.58 3.15
N PHE A 207 -16.39 -16.75 3.57
CA PHE A 207 -16.47 -15.34 3.19
C PHE A 207 -16.37 -14.46 4.45
N PHE A 208 -15.52 -13.44 4.41
CA PHE A 208 -15.29 -12.51 5.49
C PHE A 208 -15.50 -11.08 4.97
N PRO A 209 -16.65 -10.45 5.29
CA PRO A 209 -16.87 -9.08 4.89
C PRO A 209 -15.81 -8.17 5.53
N ALA A 210 -15.24 -7.28 4.75
CA ALA A 210 -14.40 -6.21 5.25
C ALA A 210 -15.21 -5.32 6.20
N MET A 211 -14.56 -4.87 7.25
CA MET A 211 -15.10 -3.90 8.20
C MET A 211 -14.20 -2.66 8.17
N LEU A 212 -14.80 -1.49 8.33
CA LEU A 212 -14.07 -0.23 8.41
C LEU A 212 -13.49 -0.04 9.82
N ASP A 213 -12.63 -0.98 10.23
CA ASP A 213 -11.86 -0.92 11.47
C ASP A 213 -10.69 0.08 11.37
N GLU A 214 -10.01 0.35 12.49
CA GLU A 214 -8.92 1.33 12.54
C GLU A 214 -7.80 1.04 11.51
N SER A 215 -7.50 -0.24 11.26
CA SER A 215 -6.46 -0.64 10.31
C SER A 215 -6.87 -0.35 8.87
N ILE A 216 -8.10 -0.72 8.49
CA ILE A 216 -8.66 -0.43 7.18
C ILE A 216 -8.82 1.08 6.97
N GLN A 217 -9.27 1.81 7.99
CA GLN A 217 -9.37 3.26 7.95
C GLN A 217 -8.02 3.91 7.65
N GLN A 218 -6.98 3.56 8.41
CA GLN A 218 -5.62 4.07 8.19
C GLN A 218 -5.11 3.72 6.79
N ARG A 219 -5.32 2.47 6.34
CA ARG A 219 -4.90 2.04 5.00
C ARG A 219 -5.59 2.87 3.89
N LEU A 220 -6.90 3.06 3.99
CA LEU A 220 -7.68 3.79 2.99
C LEU A 220 -7.37 5.29 2.98
N ILE A 221 -7.18 5.91 4.15
CA ILE A 221 -6.73 7.29 4.26
C ILE A 221 -5.35 7.45 3.62
N ASN A 222 -4.42 6.52 3.88
CA ASN A 222 -3.09 6.55 3.27
C ASN A 222 -3.15 6.37 1.75
N GLU A 223 -4.01 5.49 1.25
CA GLU A 223 -4.24 5.30 -0.18
C GLU A 223 -4.72 6.60 -0.84
N LEU A 224 -5.71 7.28 -0.24
CA LEU A 224 -6.23 8.56 -0.73
C LEU A 224 -5.15 9.67 -0.71
N PHE A 225 -4.37 9.74 0.37
CA PHE A 225 -3.26 10.67 0.51
C PHE A 225 -2.20 10.46 -0.57
N GLU A 226 -1.77 9.22 -0.79
CA GLU A 226 -0.75 8.90 -1.80
C GLU A 226 -1.25 9.20 -3.22
N ASN A 227 -2.51 8.88 -3.52
CA ASN A 227 -3.13 9.22 -4.81
C ASN A 227 -3.15 10.73 -5.04
N TRP A 228 -3.56 11.50 -4.02
CA TRP A 228 -3.53 12.97 -4.09
C TRP A 228 -2.11 13.49 -4.31
N LEU A 229 -1.14 13.01 -3.53
CA LEU A 229 0.23 13.49 -3.57
C LEU A 229 0.91 13.17 -4.90
N GLN A 230 0.69 11.98 -5.45
CA GLN A 230 1.17 11.60 -6.78
C GLN A 230 0.62 12.54 -7.86
N ASN A 231 -0.67 12.89 -7.79
CA ASN A 231 -1.27 13.84 -8.73
C ASN A 231 -0.67 15.24 -8.59
N GLN A 232 -0.47 15.75 -7.37
CA GLN A 232 0.16 17.05 -7.15
C GLN A 232 1.59 17.12 -7.69
N VAL A 233 2.39 16.07 -7.44
CA VAL A 233 3.77 15.97 -7.97
C VAL A 233 3.74 15.94 -9.50
N LYS A 234 2.86 15.14 -10.10
CA LYS A 234 2.73 15.03 -11.56
C LYS A 234 2.36 16.37 -12.18
N GLU A 235 1.37 17.08 -11.64
CA GLU A 235 0.96 18.40 -12.11
C GLU A 235 2.10 19.43 -12.01
N TYR A 236 2.83 19.43 -10.88
CA TYR A 236 3.96 20.33 -10.69
C TYR A 236 5.05 20.08 -11.74
N LEU A 237 5.42 18.82 -11.98
CA LEU A 237 6.43 18.47 -12.95
C LEU A 237 5.99 18.85 -14.37
N GLN A 238 4.73 18.59 -14.75
CA GLN A 238 4.21 18.95 -16.07
C GLN A 238 4.24 20.46 -16.33
N LYS A 239 3.79 21.28 -15.36
CA LYS A 239 3.79 22.75 -15.49
C LYS A 239 5.21 23.31 -15.60
N ASN A 240 6.17 22.79 -14.83
CA ASN A 240 7.53 23.33 -14.77
C ASN A 240 8.49 22.76 -15.83
N ILE A 241 8.15 21.64 -16.48
CA ILE A 241 8.87 21.16 -17.68
C ILE A 241 8.56 22.05 -18.89
N LEU A 242 7.33 22.57 -19.02
CA LEU A 242 6.91 23.43 -20.13
C LEU A 242 7.47 24.86 -20.07
N VAL A 243 7.85 25.35 -18.88
CA VAL A 243 8.45 26.68 -18.70
C VAL A 243 9.97 26.68 -18.96
N SER A 244 10.58 25.51 -19.09
CA SER A 244 12.03 25.35 -19.33
C SER A 244 12.40 25.15 -20.82
N ARG A 245 11.48 25.43 -21.76
CA ARG A 245 11.70 25.38 -23.21
C ARG A 245 11.67 26.77 -23.82
#